data_AF-A0A9D4B4N4-F1
#
_entry.id   AF-A0A9D4B4N4-F1
#
_cell.length_a   1.000
_cell.length_b   1.000
_cell.length_c   1.000
_cell.angle_alpha   90.00
_cell.angle_beta   90.00
_cell.angle_gamma   90.00
#
_symmetry.space_group_name_H-M   'P 1'
#
loop_
_entity.id
_entity.type
_entity.pdbx_description
1 polymer ?
#
loop_
_entity_poly.entity_id
_entity_poly.type
_entity_poly.pdbx_seq_one_letter_code
_entity_poly.pdbx_strand_id
1 'polypeptide(L)'
;MAHARISAKLPPDIDPTKAPIAFGERALPKLNEELQSPELLTRQRALMALCDLVHDPENVYQAIKLGFLDNLKYLLLDQDSTVREKTTEVLYIMATHNVGRDGFIENRIIPALSQLLNDPVDICRRNMHRAFEIMAELPAGLHRSVT
;
A
#
# COMPACT_ATOMS: atom_id res chain seq x y z
N MET A 1 -34.00 -32.91 1.94
CA MET A 1 -33.31 -31.80 1.25
C MET A 1 -33.04 -30.71 2.30
N ALA A 2 -31.78 -30.44 2.61
CA ALA A 2 -31.42 -29.42 3.61
C ALA A 2 -31.37 -28.05 2.92
N HIS A 3 -32.27 -27.14 3.27
CA HIS A 3 -32.20 -25.76 2.83
C HIS A 3 -31.11 -25.03 3.61
N ALA A 4 -30.11 -24.50 2.91
CA ALA A 4 -29.13 -23.60 3.51
C ALA A 4 -29.85 -22.33 3.99
N ARG A 5 -30.01 -22.20 5.30
CA ARG A 5 -30.48 -20.96 5.95
C ARG A 5 -29.37 -19.93 5.86
N ILE A 6 -29.37 -19.12 4.81
CA ILE A 6 -28.51 -17.94 4.74
C ILE A 6 -29.10 -16.93 5.74
N SER A 7 -28.46 -16.80 6.90
CA SER A 7 -28.82 -15.79 7.90
C SER A 7 -28.69 -14.39 7.28
N ALA A 8 -29.75 -13.59 7.35
CA ALA A 8 -29.73 -12.18 6.93
C ALA A 8 -28.87 -11.28 7.85
N LYS A 9 -28.36 -11.85 8.96
CA LYS A 9 -27.44 -11.16 9.86
C LYS A 9 -26.01 -11.61 9.55
N LEU A 10 -25.13 -10.64 9.33
CA LEU A 10 -23.69 -10.89 9.27
C LEU A 10 -23.26 -11.66 10.55
N PRO A 11 -22.32 -12.60 10.45
CA PRO A 11 -21.71 -13.24 11.61
C PRO A 11 -21.28 -12.19 12.64
N PRO A 12 -21.48 -12.45 13.94
CA PRO A 12 -21.30 -11.46 15.01
C PRO A 12 -19.88 -10.92 15.18
N ASP A 13 -18.90 -11.44 14.44
CA ASP A 13 -17.47 -11.15 14.55
C ASP A 13 -16.86 -10.46 13.32
N ILE A 14 -17.68 -10.03 12.33
CA ILE A 14 -17.17 -9.27 11.19
C ILE A 14 -17.09 -7.81 11.57
N ASP A 15 -15.89 -7.35 11.92
CA ASP A 15 -15.59 -5.93 12.06
C ASP A 15 -15.71 -5.25 10.67
N PRO A 16 -16.68 -4.35 10.46
CA PRO A 16 -16.86 -3.65 9.21
C PRO A 16 -15.76 -2.62 8.95
N THR A 17 -14.74 -2.49 9.78
CA THR A 17 -13.60 -1.60 9.52
C THR A 17 -12.36 -2.36 9.05
N LYS A 18 -12.41 -3.70 9.07
CA LYS A 18 -11.28 -4.55 8.67
C LYS A 18 -11.51 -5.15 7.29
N ALA A 19 -10.45 -5.18 6.47
CA ALA A 19 -10.49 -5.96 5.23
C ALA A 19 -10.58 -7.45 5.58
N PRO A 20 -11.40 -8.23 4.85
CA PRO A 20 -11.41 -9.68 4.98
C PRO A 20 -10.13 -10.25 4.35
N ILE A 21 -9.05 -10.34 5.12
CA ILE A 21 -7.77 -10.91 4.67
C ILE A 21 -7.96 -12.41 4.38
N ALA A 22 -7.60 -12.85 3.17
CA ALA A 22 -7.62 -14.27 2.83
C ALA A 22 -6.46 -15.01 3.54
N PHE A 23 -6.67 -16.28 3.87
CA PHE A 23 -5.65 -17.06 4.58
C PHE A 23 -4.42 -17.35 3.72
N GLY A 24 -3.22 -17.23 4.31
CA GLY A 24 -1.94 -17.62 3.71
C GLY A 24 -1.59 -16.82 2.45
N GLU A 25 -1.08 -17.52 1.43
CA GLU A 25 -0.56 -16.94 0.19
C GLU A 25 -1.61 -16.17 -0.65
N ARG A 26 -2.91 -16.36 -0.37
CA ARG A 26 -4.00 -15.66 -1.06
C ARG A 26 -4.29 -14.26 -0.49
N ALA A 27 -3.70 -13.90 0.64
CA ALA A 27 -3.90 -12.59 1.28
C ALA A 27 -3.57 -11.43 0.32
N LEU A 28 -2.33 -11.42 -0.21
CA LEU A 28 -1.83 -10.32 -1.05
C LEU A 28 -2.54 -10.25 -2.42
N PRO A 29 -2.73 -11.34 -3.19
CA PRO A 29 -3.45 -11.24 -4.46
C PRO A 29 -4.85 -10.64 -4.30
N LYS A 30 -5.59 -11.03 -3.26
CA LYS A 30 -6.92 -10.49 -2.98
C LYS A 30 -6.87 -9.01 -2.59
N LEU A 31 -5.93 -8.62 -1.72
CA LEU A 31 -5.74 -7.20 -1.37
C LEU A 31 -5.42 -6.37 -2.61
N ASN A 32 -4.63 -6.91 -3.55
CA ASN A 32 -4.30 -6.20 -4.79
C ASN A 32 -5.54 -5.92 -5.65
N GLU A 33 -6.48 -6.87 -5.72
CA GLU A 33 -7.78 -6.68 -6.37
C GLU A 33 -8.63 -5.64 -5.62
N GLU A 34 -8.68 -5.71 -4.29
CA GLU A 34 -9.46 -4.78 -3.44
C GLU A 34 -8.94 -3.34 -3.50
N LEU A 35 -7.63 -3.13 -3.68
CA LEU A 35 -7.03 -1.80 -3.88
C LEU A 35 -7.51 -1.10 -5.14
N GLN A 36 -7.96 -1.85 -6.15
CA GLN A 36 -8.53 -1.31 -7.39
C GLN A 36 -10.05 -1.19 -7.35
N SER A 37 -10.68 -1.51 -6.21
CA SER A 37 -12.13 -1.46 -6.07
C SER A 37 -12.66 -0.04 -6.28
N PRO A 38 -13.79 0.14 -7.00
CA PRO A 38 -14.45 1.45 -7.10
C PRO A 38 -14.97 1.93 -5.74
N GLU A 39 -15.22 1.01 -4.80
CA GLU A 39 -15.72 1.32 -3.47
C GLU A 39 -14.60 1.85 -2.56
N LEU A 40 -14.75 3.10 -2.11
CA LEU A 40 -13.77 3.78 -1.26
C LEU A 40 -13.42 2.98 0.01
N LEU A 41 -14.45 2.49 0.71
CA LEU A 41 -14.26 1.79 1.97
C LEU A 41 -13.47 0.49 1.77
N THR A 42 -13.67 -0.19 0.65
CA THR A 42 -12.91 -1.40 0.30
C THR A 42 -11.44 -1.07 0.04
N ARG A 43 -11.13 0.02 -0.70
CA ARG A 43 -9.73 0.47 -0.88
C ARG A 43 -9.07 0.86 0.44
N GLN A 44 -9.77 1.61 1.29
CA GLN A 44 -9.25 2.04 2.59
C GLN A 44 -8.94 0.83 3.50
N ARG A 45 -9.86 -0.13 3.59
CA ARG A 45 -9.66 -1.37 4.35
C ARG A 45 -8.48 -2.18 3.80
N ALA A 46 -8.36 -2.28 2.48
CA ALA A 46 -7.26 -3.01 1.84
C ALA A 46 -5.91 -2.34 2.12
N LEU A 47 -5.83 -1.01 2.09
CA LEU A 47 -4.63 -0.25 2.46
C LEU A 47 -4.27 -0.43 3.94
N MET A 48 -5.25 -0.40 4.84
CA MET A 48 -5.02 -0.66 6.27
C MET A 48 -4.43 -2.06 6.50
N ALA A 49 -5.01 -3.09 5.88
CA ALA A 49 -4.47 -4.44 5.96
C ALA A 49 -3.08 -4.56 5.32
N LEU A 50 -2.83 -3.84 4.22
CA LEU A 50 -1.51 -3.82 3.60
C LEU A 50 -0.48 -3.16 4.52
N CYS A 51 -0.80 -2.04 5.19
CA CYS A 51 0.07 -1.42 6.19
C CYS A 51 0.52 -2.43 7.25
N ASP A 52 -0.39 -3.23 7.78
CA ASP A 52 -0.06 -4.25 8.79
C ASP A 52 0.89 -5.32 8.23
N LEU A 53 0.72 -5.73 6.97
CA LEU A 53 1.52 -6.79 6.34
C LEU A 53 2.93 -6.34 5.93
N VAL A 54 3.11 -5.11 5.45
CA VAL A 54 4.40 -4.64 4.88
C VAL A 54 5.49 -4.37 5.92
N HIS A 55 5.19 -4.55 7.21
CA HIS A 55 6.22 -4.58 8.26
C HIS A 55 7.10 -5.85 8.19
N ASP A 56 6.62 -6.90 7.53
CA ASP A 56 7.39 -8.11 7.25
C ASP A 56 8.04 -8.01 5.85
N PRO A 57 9.40 -8.06 5.75
CA PRO A 57 10.09 -7.96 4.47
C PRO A 57 9.72 -9.08 3.47
N GLU A 58 9.26 -10.25 3.92
CA GLU A 58 8.78 -11.30 3.00
C GLU A 58 7.50 -10.85 2.30
N ASN A 59 6.55 -10.26 3.04
CA ASN A 59 5.33 -9.69 2.46
C ASN A 59 5.65 -8.54 1.50
N VAL A 60 6.65 -7.71 1.81
CA VAL A 60 7.12 -6.65 0.91
C VAL A 60 7.63 -7.25 -0.40
N TYR A 61 8.48 -8.28 -0.34
CA TYR A 61 9.00 -8.97 -1.53
C TYR A 61 7.86 -9.55 -2.39
N GLN A 62 6.90 -10.23 -1.78
CA GLN A 62 5.76 -10.80 -2.48
C GLN A 62 4.85 -9.71 -3.07
N ALA A 63 4.60 -8.63 -2.33
CA ALA A 63 3.80 -7.50 -2.82
C ALA A 63 4.44 -6.85 -4.07
N ILE A 64 5.77 -6.67 -4.07
CA ILE A 64 6.50 -6.15 -5.23
C ILE A 64 6.35 -7.09 -6.43
N LYS A 65 6.53 -8.40 -6.22
CA LYS A 65 6.33 -9.41 -7.29
C LYS A 65 4.91 -9.40 -7.87
N LEU A 66 3.91 -9.11 -7.03
CA LEU A 66 2.50 -9.02 -7.42
C LEU A 66 2.13 -7.68 -8.05
N GLY A 67 3.09 -6.75 -8.22
CA GLY A 67 2.87 -5.47 -8.89
C GLY A 67 2.16 -4.42 -8.04
N PHE A 68 2.19 -4.53 -6.71
CA PHE A 68 1.54 -3.55 -5.82
C PHE A 68 2.05 -2.12 -6.03
N LEU A 69 3.34 -1.95 -6.35
CA LEU A 69 3.95 -0.64 -6.53
C LEU A 69 3.30 0.17 -7.67
N ASP A 70 2.80 -0.48 -8.73
CA ASP A 70 2.06 0.20 -9.78
C ASP A 70 0.69 0.69 -9.30
N ASN A 71 -0.03 -0.14 -8.54
CA ASN A 71 -1.31 0.24 -7.95
C ASN A 71 -1.15 1.39 -6.94
N LEU A 72 -0.12 1.33 -6.09
CA LEU A 72 0.17 2.38 -5.11
C LEU A 72 0.46 3.71 -5.80
N LYS A 73 1.14 3.73 -6.96
CA LYS A 73 1.35 4.98 -7.73
C LYS A 73 0.03 5.64 -8.13
N TYR A 74 -0.97 4.86 -8.53
CA TYR A 74 -2.29 5.41 -8.85
C TYR A 74 -3.02 5.93 -7.61
N LEU A 75 -2.90 5.23 -6.48
CA LEU A 75 -3.55 5.61 -5.22
C LEU A 75 -2.95 6.86 -4.57
N LEU A 76 -1.71 7.23 -4.91
CA LEU A 76 -1.13 8.54 -4.51
C LEU A 76 -1.92 9.73 -5.09
N LEU A 77 -2.71 9.53 -6.13
CA LEU A 77 -3.53 10.56 -6.77
C LEU A 77 -5.04 10.39 -6.49
N ASP A 78 -5.41 9.53 -5.53
CA ASP A 78 -6.81 9.34 -5.15
C ASP A 78 -7.39 10.65 -4.60
N GLN A 79 -8.68 10.89 -4.85
CA GLN A 79 -9.39 12.07 -4.36
C GLN A 79 -9.52 12.03 -2.83
N ASP A 80 -9.66 10.83 -2.25
CA ASP A 80 -9.76 10.65 -0.82
C ASP A 80 -8.40 10.81 -0.13
N SER A 81 -8.36 11.71 0.86
CA SER A 81 -7.16 11.98 1.65
C SER A 81 -6.68 10.78 2.45
N THR A 82 -7.59 9.93 2.93
CA THR A 82 -7.23 8.76 3.75
C THR A 82 -6.53 7.71 2.90
N VAL A 83 -7.00 7.51 1.67
CA VAL A 83 -6.34 6.63 0.69
C VAL A 83 -4.93 7.15 0.39
N ARG A 84 -4.75 8.44 0.10
CA ARG A 84 -3.41 9.01 -0.12
C ARG A 84 -2.52 8.87 1.11
N GLU A 85 -3.04 9.17 2.30
CA GLU A 85 -2.31 9.04 3.56
C GLU A 85 -1.81 7.61 3.77
N LYS A 86 -2.70 6.62 3.69
CA LYS A 86 -2.34 5.22 3.89
C LYS A 86 -1.44 4.68 2.79
N THR A 87 -1.62 5.14 1.55
CA THR A 87 -0.71 4.78 0.45
C THR A 87 0.70 5.28 0.72
N THR A 88 0.86 6.53 1.14
CA THR A 88 2.19 7.08 1.51
C THR A 88 2.79 6.38 2.72
N GLU A 89 1.96 5.93 3.66
CA GLU A 89 2.37 5.16 4.82
C GLU A 89 2.95 3.80 4.41
N VAL A 90 2.21 3.02 3.61
CA VAL A 90 2.69 1.76 3.03
C VAL A 90 4.03 1.97 2.34
N LEU A 91 4.14 2.99 1.49
CA LEU A 91 5.36 3.26 0.73
C LEU A 91 6.57 3.56 1.63
N TYR A 92 6.46 4.41 2.64
CA TYR A 92 7.62 4.67 3.50
C TYR A 92 7.99 3.45 4.35
N ILE A 93 7.02 2.63 4.79
CA ILE A 93 7.31 1.39 5.52
C ILE A 93 8.07 0.43 4.62
N MET A 94 7.60 0.21 3.38
CA MET A 94 8.32 -0.61 2.39
C MET A 94 9.75 -0.10 2.16
N ALA A 95 9.95 1.23 2.08
CA ALA A 95 11.27 1.82 1.91
C ALA A 95 12.23 1.54 3.08
N THR A 96 11.75 1.22 4.29
CA THR A 96 12.65 0.83 5.39
C THR A 96 13.38 -0.49 5.10
N HIS A 97 12.83 -1.36 4.27
CA HIS A 97 13.42 -2.64 3.90
C HIS A 97 14.27 -2.54 2.64
N ASN A 98 15.43 -3.22 2.60
CA ASN A 98 16.32 -3.21 1.43
C ASN A 98 15.58 -3.62 0.14
N VAL A 99 14.77 -4.69 0.20
CA VAL A 99 13.97 -5.17 -0.94
C VAL A 99 12.95 -4.15 -1.44
N GLY A 100 12.37 -3.35 -0.53
CA GLY A 100 11.47 -2.27 -0.91
C GLY A 100 12.20 -1.14 -1.62
N ARG A 101 13.41 -0.82 -1.16
CA ARG A 101 14.27 0.20 -1.79
C ARG A 101 14.70 -0.18 -3.20
N ASP A 102 15.08 -1.43 -3.41
CA ASP A 102 15.38 -1.95 -4.75
C ASP A 102 14.14 -1.86 -5.65
N GLY A 103 12.98 -2.29 -5.14
CA GLY A 103 11.70 -2.15 -5.82
C GLY A 103 11.34 -0.70 -6.18
N PHE A 104 11.68 0.28 -5.34
CA PHE A 104 11.44 1.70 -5.60
C PHE A 104 12.23 2.21 -6.80
N ILE A 105 13.50 1.79 -6.92
CA ILE A 105 14.38 2.17 -8.03
C ILE A 105 13.88 1.54 -9.32
N GLU A 106 13.56 0.24 -9.29
CA GLU A 106 13.09 -0.51 -10.45
C GLU A 106 11.74 0.00 -10.98
N ASN A 107 10.82 0.36 -10.08
CA ASN A 107 9.45 0.75 -10.43
C ASN A 107 9.23 2.27 -10.54
N ARG A 108 10.31 3.06 -10.44
CA ARG A 108 10.32 4.54 -10.52
C ARG A 108 9.31 5.18 -9.56
N ILE A 109 9.38 4.82 -8.28
CA ILE A 109 8.46 5.33 -7.25
C ILE A 109 8.80 6.76 -6.83
N ILE A 110 10.08 7.15 -6.88
CA ILE A 110 10.54 8.49 -6.47
C ILE A 110 9.82 9.61 -7.26
N PRO A 111 9.73 9.57 -8.61
CA PRO A 111 8.93 10.55 -9.35
C PRO A 111 7.46 10.60 -8.95
N ALA A 112 6.83 9.47 -8.63
CA ALA A 112 5.43 9.45 -8.22
C ALA A 112 5.24 10.14 -6.86
N LEU A 113 6.13 9.86 -5.89
CA LEU A 113 6.14 10.53 -4.59
C LEU A 113 6.38 12.04 -4.71
N SER A 114 7.21 12.49 -5.67
CA SER A 114 7.47 13.93 -5.86
C SER A 114 6.22 14.75 -6.18
N GLN A 115 5.17 14.12 -6.71
CA GLN A 115 3.89 14.79 -6.99
C GLN A 115 3.18 15.25 -5.71
N LEU A 116 3.51 14.65 -4.56
CA LEU A 116 2.94 15.00 -3.25
C LEU A 116 3.65 16.15 -2.54
N LEU A 117 4.66 16.79 -3.15
CA LEU A 117 5.35 17.96 -2.55
C LEU A 117 4.39 19.08 -2.16
N ASN A 118 3.30 19.25 -2.92
CA ASN A 118 2.27 20.26 -2.69
C ASN A 118 0.91 19.64 -2.28
N ASP A 119 0.89 18.41 -1.76
CA ASP A 119 -0.37 17.79 -1.32
C ASP A 119 -1.01 18.64 -0.20
N PRO A 120 -2.34 18.89 -0.23
CA PRO A 120 -3.01 19.69 0.80
C PRO A 120 -2.95 19.06 2.20
N VAL A 121 -2.70 17.75 2.30
CA VAL A 121 -2.67 17.00 3.56
C VAL A 121 -1.23 16.89 4.07
N ASP A 122 -0.98 17.47 5.24
CA ASP A 122 0.34 17.50 5.87
C ASP A 122 0.96 16.12 6.10
N ILE A 123 0.12 15.14 6.46
CA ILE A 123 0.57 13.76 6.72
C ILE A 123 1.13 13.12 5.45
N CYS A 124 0.48 13.32 4.30
CA CYS A 124 0.96 12.81 3.00
C CYS A 124 2.34 13.38 2.67
N ARG A 125 2.52 14.70 2.86
CA ARG A 125 3.81 15.36 2.63
C ARG A 125 4.90 14.82 3.57
N ARG A 126 4.57 14.66 4.86
CA ARG A 126 5.50 14.12 5.87
C ARG A 126 5.94 12.70 5.54
N ASN A 127 5.01 11.82 5.18
CA ASN A 127 5.31 10.44 4.82
C ASN A 127 6.19 10.37 3.56
N MET A 128 5.89 11.19 2.56
CA MET A 128 6.71 11.32 1.36
C MET A 128 8.14 11.78 1.68
N HIS A 129 8.30 12.82 2.51
CA HIS A 129 9.63 13.29 2.91
C HIS A 129 10.43 12.20 3.63
N ARG A 130 9.77 11.42 4.50
CA ARG A 130 10.40 10.30 5.19
C ARG A 130 10.85 9.20 4.23
N ALA A 131 10.05 8.89 3.21
CA ALA A 131 10.46 7.97 2.16
C ALA A 131 11.69 8.49 1.41
N PHE A 132 11.76 9.79 1.08
CA PHE A 132 12.95 10.38 0.44
C PHE A 132 14.20 10.36 1.32
N GLU A 133 14.07 10.66 2.61
CA GLU A 133 15.16 10.57 3.58
C GLU A 133 15.76 9.16 3.59
N ILE A 134 14.91 8.13 3.74
CA ILE A 134 15.36 6.72 3.74
C ILE A 134 16.00 6.33 2.40
N MET A 135 15.46 6.80 1.27
CA MET A 135 16.01 6.51 -0.05
C MET A 135 17.35 7.24 -0.30
N ALA A 136 17.58 8.39 0.33
CA ALA A 136 18.83 9.15 0.21
C ALA A 136 19.99 8.51 0.97
N GLU A 137 19.70 7.75 2.05
CA GLU A 137 20.70 7.01 2.82
C GLU A 137 21.27 5.79 2.06
N LEU A 138 20.67 5.40 0.92
CA LEU A 138 21.20 4.35 0.06
C LEU A 138 22.44 4.82 -0.72
N PRO A 139 23.58 4.12 -0.61
CA PRO A 139 24.75 4.36 -1.47
C PRO A 139 24.41 4.25 -2.98
N ALA A 140 23.41 3.42 -3.34
CA ALA A 140 22.97 3.21 -4.71
C ALA A 140 22.07 4.33 -5.27
N GLY A 141 21.36 5.08 -4.42
CA GLY A 141 20.46 6.16 -4.84
C GLY A 141 21.22 7.36 -5.43
N LEU A 142 22.42 7.63 -4.91
CA LEU A 142 23.25 8.76 -5.32
C LEU A 142 23.74 8.68 -6.77
N HIS A 143 23.92 7.47 -7.30
CA HIS A 143 24.52 7.27 -8.63
C HIS A 143 23.52 7.22 -9.79
N ARG A 144 22.23 6.96 -9.53
CA ARG A 144 21.22 6.78 -10.59
C ARG A 144 20.20 7.90 -10.74
N SER A 145 20.17 8.86 -9.81
CA SER A 145 19.26 10.02 -9.90
C SER A 145 19.80 11.17 -10.78
N VAL A 146 21.01 11.03 -11.34
CA VAL A 146 21.71 12.09 -12.11
C VAL A 146 21.83 11.75 -13.60
N THR A 147 21.03 10.81 -14.11
CA THR A 147 21.06 10.41 -15.53
C THR A 147 19.67 10.37 -16.13
#